data_AF-A0A1G1LK72-F1
#
_entry.id   AF-A0A1G1LK72-F1
#
_cell.length_a   1.000
_cell.length_b   1.000
_cell.length_c   1.000
_cell.angle_alpha   90.00
_cell.angle_beta   90.00
_cell.angle_gamma   90.00
#
_symmetry.space_group_name_H-M   'P 1'
#
loop_
_entity.id
_entity.type
_entity.pdbx_description
1 polymer ?
#
loop_
_entity_poly.entity_id
_entity_poly.type
_entity_poly.pdbx_seq_one_letter_code
_entity_poly.pdbx_strand_id
1 'polypeptide(L)'
;MKKNNILIAVVAAVLLFIVFKIQRSKASEDGQLSDPIQKGTIIESVYGIGTVMANRSFEFKAGVINTLHTVFVKEGDFVKQSSPLIELDGGVVIKAPFDGTITALPFKVGETIFAQSFILDLVDLQDRYLVVSLEQRGALRVRRGQVAKLSFDGLREESFEGVVDSVYSNENNFLVRIDISKLPPQVLPDMTADVAIGIQERKDVLLVPVAAIEEGKVYVQRGAGKELVSIKTGIIDGAMAEVISGDLKPGDRLVIRKKVKK
;
A
#
# COMPACT_ATOMS: atom_id res chain seq x y z
N MET A 1 40.53 11.09 -63.50
CA MET A 1 39.21 11.77 -63.33
C MET A 1 38.23 11.08 -62.37
N LYS A 2 38.45 9.85 -61.85
CA LYS A 2 37.46 9.14 -60.99
C LYS A 2 37.55 9.44 -59.46
N LYS A 3 38.62 10.08 -58.97
CA LYS A 3 38.88 10.23 -57.52
C LYS A 3 38.10 11.38 -56.86
N ASN A 4 37.75 12.44 -57.59
CA ASN A 4 36.97 13.57 -57.04
C ASN A 4 35.48 13.26 -56.85
N ASN A 5 34.89 12.38 -57.66
CA ASN A 5 33.46 12.06 -57.55
C ASN A 5 33.15 11.22 -56.30
N ILE A 6 34.10 10.41 -55.85
CA ILE A 6 33.98 9.61 -54.62
C ILE A 6 34.01 10.53 -53.39
N LEU A 7 34.89 11.54 -53.39
CA LEU A 7 34.99 12.48 -52.28
C LEU A 7 33.70 13.31 -52.11
N ILE A 8 33.09 13.76 -53.21
CA ILE A 8 31.83 14.52 -53.19
C ILE A 8 30.67 13.66 -52.68
N ALA A 9 30.59 12.39 -53.09
CA ALA A 9 29.54 11.47 -52.64
C ALA A 9 29.63 11.17 -51.13
N VAL A 10 30.86 11.03 -50.60
CA VAL A 10 31.08 10.81 -49.16
C VAL A 10 30.70 12.04 -48.35
N VAL A 11 31.08 13.24 -48.80
CA VAL A 11 30.71 14.49 -48.12
C VAL A 11 29.19 14.71 -48.14
N ALA A 12 28.53 14.43 -49.25
CA ALA A 12 27.08 14.51 -49.36
C ALA A 12 26.39 13.50 -48.41
N ALA A 13 26.87 12.26 -48.34
CA ALA A 13 26.33 11.24 -47.43
C ALA A 13 26.53 11.59 -45.95
N VAL A 14 27.68 12.17 -45.59
CA VAL A 14 27.95 12.65 -44.22
C VAL A 14 27.05 13.83 -43.87
N LEU A 15 26.86 14.78 -44.78
CA LEU A 15 25.91 15.89 -44.58
C LEU A 15 24.47 15.39 -44.45
N LEU A 16 24.06 14.44 -45.28
CA LEU A 16 22.73 13.81 -45.20
C LEU A 16 22.57 13.04 -43.89
N PHE A 17 23.61 12.35 -43.41
CA PHE A 17 23.61 11.63 -42.14
C PHE A 17 23.58 12.59 -40.95
N ILE A 18 24.26 13.74 -41.03
CA ILE A 18 24.20 14.81 -40.03
C ILE A 18 22.81 15.44 -40.01
N VAL A 19 22.23 15.77 -41.16
CA VAL A 19 20.86 16.30 -41.27
C VAL A 19 19.84 15.27 -40.78
N PHE A 20 20.04 13.99 -41.08
CA PHE A 20 19.19 12.90 -40.61
C PHE A 20 19.34 12.69 -39.09
N LYS A 21 20.55 12.82 -38.53
CA LYS A 21 20.77 12.82 -37.07
C LYS A 21 20.16 14.05 -36.39
N ILE A 22 20.21 15.23 -37.01
CA ILE A 22 19.61 16.47 -36.50
C ILE A 22 18.07 16.40 -36.58
N GLN A 23 17.50 15.80 -37.63
CA GLN A 23 16.06 15.54 -37.72
C GLN A 23 15.61 14.47 -36.71
N ARG A 24 16.39 13.41 -36.50
CA ARG A 24 16.10 12.40 -35.46
C ARG A 24 16.30 12.95 -34.04
N SER A 25 17.21 13.88 -33.81
CA SER A 25 17.39 14.48 -32.47
C SER A 25 16.27 15.44 -32.10
N LYS A 26 15.60 16.09 -33.08
CA LYS A 26 14.39 16.89 -32.82
C LYS A 26 13.17 16.04 -32.43
N ALA A 27 13.07 14.81 -32.93
CA ALA A 27 11.99 13.89 -32.56
C ALA A 27 12.11 13.34 -31.13
N SER A 28 13.25 13.53 -30.46
CA SER A 28 13.48 13.09 -29.07
C SER A 28 13.32 14.19 -28.01
N GLU A 29 13.01 15.43 -28.38
CA GLU A 29 12.71 16.53 -27.43
C GLU A 29 11.21 16.70 -27.13
N ASP A 30 10.35 16.13 -27.98
CA ASP A 30 8.92 16.16 -27.80
C ASP A 30 8.49 15.01 -26.88
N GLY A 31 8.20 15.32 -25.61
CA GLY A 31 7.81 14.35 -24.57
C GLY A 31 6.78 13.31 -25.00
N GLN A 32 6.74 12.18 -24.27
CA GLN A 32 5.87 11.05 -24.57
C GLN A 32 4.39 11.46 -24.48
N LEU A 33 3.56 11.08 -25.44
CA LEU A 33 2.11 11.32 -25.34
C LEU A 33 1.46 10.37 -24.34
N SER A 34 0.49 10.89 -23.57
CA SER A 34 -0.42 10.08 -22.77
C SER A 34 -1.35 9.27 -23.65
N ASP A 35 -2.01 8.29 -23.04
CA ASP A 35 -3.25 7.75 -23.58
C ASP A 35 -4.31 8.85 -23.71
N PRO A 36 -5.31 8.69 -24.60
CA PRO A 36 -6.40 9.65 -24.72
C PRO A 36 -7.09 9.82 -23.37
N ILE A 37 -7.21 11.07 -22.90
CA ILE A 37 -7.82 11.36 -21.61
C ILE A 37 -9.30 11.01 -21.66
N GLN A 38 -9.82 10.48 -20.56
CA GLN A 38 -11.19 10.00 -20.47
C GLN A 38 -11.80 10.43 -19.15
N LYS A 39 -13.14 10.37 -19.10
CA LYS A 39 -13.84 10.49 -17.84
C LYS A 39 -13.68 9.21 -17.03
N GLY A 40 -13.58 9.35 -15.72
CA GLY A 40 -13.46 8.22 -14.81
C GLY A 40 -13.88 8.58 -13.40
N THR A 41 -13.56 7.67 -12.49
CA THR A 41 -13.70 7.87 -11.05
C THR A 41 -12.33 8.16 -10.46
N ILE A 42 -12.25 9.13 -9.57
CA ILE A 42 -11.06 9.43 -8.77
C ILE A 42 -11.43 9.38 -7.29
N ILE A 43 -10.52 8.84 -6.50
CA ILE A 43 -10.70 8.69 -5.06
C ILE A 43 -9.54 9.41 -4.36
N GLU A 44 -9.86 10.44 -3.58
CA GLU A 44 -8.90 11.02 -2.66
C GLU A 44 -8.71 10.06 -1.49
N SER A 45 -7.45 9.79 -1.13
CA SER A 45 -7.11 8.84 -0.09
C SER A 45 -6.19 9.46 0.97
N VAL A 46 -6.32 8.97 2.21
CA VAL A 46 -5.35 9.17 3.28
C VAL A 46 -4.49 7.93 3.37
N TYR A 47 -3.17 8.12 3.38
CA TYR A 47 -2.20 7.03 3.41
C TYR A 47 -1.64 6.82 4.82
N GLY A 48 -1.33 5.57 5.15
CA GLY A 48 -0.67 5.20 6.39
C GLY A 48 -0.12 3.78 6.34
N ILE A 49 0.69 3.44 7.34
CA ILE A 49 1.17 2.08 7.56
C ILE A 49 0.27 1.46 8.63
N GLY A 50 -0.22 0.25 8.35
CA GLY A 50 -0.97 -0.52 9.33
C GLY A 50 -0.30 -1.83 9.72
N THR A 51 -0.62 -2.28 10.92
CA THR A 51 -0.16 -3.56 11.49
C THR A 51 -1.33 -4.51 11.63
N VAL A 52 -1.13 -5.77 11.24
CA VAL A 52 -2.11 -6.84 11.40
C VAL A 52 -2.17 -7.25 12.85
N MET A 53 -3.37 -7.23 13.42
CA MET A 53 -3.66 -7.59 14.80
C MET A 53 -4.59 -8.81 14.81
N ALA A 54 -4.51 -9.62 15.86
CA ALA A 54 -5.50 -10.67 16.13
C ALA A 54 -6.61 -10.14 17.03
N ASN A 55 -7.88 -10.45 16.71
CA ASN A 55 -9.03 -10.14 17.57
C ASN A 55 -9.02 -10.98 18.86
N ARG A 56 -8.40 -12.16 18.84
CA ARG A 56 -8.33 -13.08 19.98
C ARG A 56 -6.88 -13.47 20.28
N SER A 57 -6.39 -13.05 21.43
CA SER A 57 -5.14 -13.52 22.03
C SER A 57 -5.37 -13.89 23.49
N PHE A 58 -4.59 -14.84 24.00
CA PHE A 58 -4.60 -15.26 25.39
C PHE A 58 -3.17 -15.40 25.87
N GLU A 59 -2.77 -14.43 26.69
CA GLU A 59 -1.47 -14.41 27.36
C GLU A 59 -1.63 -14.92 28.80
N PHE A 60 -0.94 -16.01 29.12
CA PHE A 60 -0.95 -16.59 30.46
C PHE A 60 0.31 -16.19 31.23
N LYS A 61 0.13 -15.52 32.37
CA LYS A 61 1.18 -15.15 33.32
C LYS A 61 1.02 -15.87 34.65
N ALA A 62 2.14 -16.20 35.29
CA ALA A 62 2.14 -16.69 36.66
C ALA A 62 1.67 -15.59 37.63
N GLY A 63 0.67 -15.88 38.46
CA GLY A 63 0.29 -14.98 39.56
C GLY A 63 1.22 -15.09 40.78
N VAL A 64 1.77 -16.28 41.01
CA VAL A 64 2.70 -16.61 42.10
C VAL A 64 3.81 -17.52 41.57
N ILE A 65 4.84 -17.76 42.39
CA ILE A 65 5.92 -18.69 42.05
C ILE A 65 5.35 -20.10 41.92
N ASN A 66 5.70 -20.80 40.83
CA ASN A 66 5.32 -22.19 40.56
C ASN A 66 6.44 -22.90 39.80
N THR A 67 6.37 -24.21 39.62
CA THR A 67 7.20 -24.95 38.65
C THR A 67 6.32 -25.46 37.51
N LEU A 68 6.89 -25.51 36.30
CA LEU A 68 6.21 -26.11 35.15
C LEU A 68 6.33 -27.64 35.23
N HIS A 69 5.22 -28.34 35.47
CA HIS A 69 5.23 -29.79 35.67
C HIS A 69 5.10 -30.57 34.35
N THR A 70 4.17 -30.16 33.48
CA THR A 70 3.95 -30.83 32.18
C THR A 70 3.61 -29.82 31.11
N VAL A 71 4.09 -30.08 29.89
CA VAL A 71 3.80 -29.30 28.70
C VAL A 71 3.14 -30.23 27.68
N PHE A 72 1.92 -29.91 27.27
CA PHE A 72 1.14 -30.73 26.32
C PHE A 72 1.28 -30.27 24.87
N VAL A 73 1.87 -29.09 24.64
CA VAL A 73 1.90 -28.39 23.35
C VAL A 73 3.28 -27.80 23.07
N LYS A 74 3.55 -27.42 21.83
CA LYS A 74 4.77 -26.72 21.42
C LYS A 74 4.44 -25.41 20.71
N GLU A 75 5.40 -24.50 20.67
CA GLU A 75 5.31 -23.32 19.80
C GLU A 75 5.05 -23.75 18.35
N GLY A 76 4.09 -23.08 17.71
CA GLY A 76 3.60 -23.40 16.37
C GLY A 76 2.44 -24.41 16.33
N ASP A 77 2.11 -25.09 17.43
CA ASP A 77 0.99 -26.04 17.46
C ASP A 77 -0.35 -25.31 17.39
N PHE A 78 -1.24 -25.80 16.54
CA PHE A 78 -2.65 -25.42 16.57
C PHE A 78 -3.41 -26.27 17.59
N VAL A 79 -4.19 -25.63 18.46
CA VAL A 79 -4.95 -26.26 19.53
C VAL A 79 -6.43 -25.90 19.43
N LYS A 80 -7.28 -26.83 19.84
CA LYS A 80 -8.73 -26.62 19.97
C LYS A 80 -9.07 -26.04 21.34
N GLN A 81 -10.18 -25.32 21.42
CA GLN A 81 -10.75 -24.86 22.68
C GLN A 81 -10.85 -26.03 23.68
N SER A 82 -10.51 -25.75 24.94
CA SER A 82 -10.46 -26.70 26.06
C SER A 82 -9.34 -27.75 26.00
N SER A 83 -8.48 -27.78 24.97
CA SER A 83 -7.29 -28.63 24.97
C SER A 83 -6.34 -28.24 26.12
N PRO A 84 -5.74 -29.21 26.83
CA PRO A 84 -4.74 -28.93 27.85
C PRO A 84 -3.48 -28.34 27.18
N LEU A 85 -2.92 -27.29 27.79
CA LEU A 85 -1.74 -26.59 27.29
C LEU A 85 -0.51 -26.90 28.15
N ILE A 86 -0.65 -26.64 29.45
CA ILE A 86 0.39 -26.87 30.46
C ILE A 86 -0.24 -27.32 31.76
N GLU A 87 0.57 -27.96 32.61
CA GLU A 87 0.26 -28.30 33.99
C GLU A 87 1.32 -27.67 34.89
N LEU A 88 0.86 -26.93 35.89
CA LEU A 88 1.70 -26.35 36.95
C LEU A 88 1.74 -27.28 38.16
N ASP A 89 2.70 -27.04 39.05
CA ASP A 89 2.74 -27.70 40.36
C ASP A 89 1.39 -27.63 41.09
N GLY A 90 1.03 -28.71 41.78
CA GLY A 90 -0.27 -28.85 42.44
C GLY A 90 -1.39 -29.37 41.53
N GLY A 91 -1.09 -29.76 40.28
CA GLY A 91 -2.02 -30.41 39.36
C GLY A 91 -2.97 -29.45 38.64
N VAL A 92 -2.62 -28.16 38.59
CA VAL A 92 -3.43 -27.14 37.93
C VAL A 92 -3.17 -27.18 36.43
N VAL A 93 -4.17 -27.60 35.67
CA VAL A 93 -4.09 -27.68 34.20
C VAL A 93 -4.68 -26.42 33.57
N ILE A 94 -3.87 -25.72 32.79
CA ILE A 94 -4.29 -24.57 31.98
C ILE A 94 -4.74 -25.08 30.61
N LYS A 95 -5.91 -24.65 30.17
CA LYS A 95 -6.55 -25.08 28.92
C LYS A 95 -6.73 -23.92 27.95
N ALA A 96 -6.80 -24.23 26.66
CA ALA A 96 -7.04 -23.25 25.61
C ALA A 96 -8.43 -22.59 25.74
N PRO A 97 -8.54 -21.26 25.89
CA PRO A 97 -9.83 -20.59 25.95
C PRO A 97 -10.57 -20.54 24.59
N PHE A 98 -9.86 -20.71 23.47
CA PHE A 98 -10.40 -20.74 22.12
C PHE A 98 -9.48 -21.56 21.17
N ASP A 99 -9.95 -21.80 19.95
CA ASP A 99 -9.17 -22.39 18.87
C ASP A 99 -8.08 -21.42 18.38
N GLY A 100 -6.80 -21.81 18.43
CA GLY A 100 -5.70 -20.92 18.05
C GLY A 100 -4.36 -21.62 17.96
N THR A 101 -3.30 -20.84 17.75
CA THR A 101 -1.92 -21.32 17.64
C THR A 101 -1.09 -20.84 18.81
N ILE A 102 -0.26 -21.72 19.37
CA ILE A 102 0.72 -21.36 20.41
C ILE A 102 1.83 -20.55 19.75
N THR A 103 1.93 -19.27 20.08
CA THR A 103 2.90 -18.33 19.49
C THR A 103 4.17 -18.21 20.33
N ALA A 104 4.07 -18.46 21.64
CA ALA A 104 5.23 -18.49 22.53
C ALA A 104 4.99 -19.39 23.74
N LEU A 105 6.04 -20.12 24.14
CA LEU A 105 6.11 -20.99 25.32
C LEU A 105 7.59 -21.11 25.75
N PRO A 106 8.15 -20.08 26.41
CA PRO A 106 9.59 -19.99 26.67
C PRO A 106 10.09 -20.90 27.79
N PHE A 107 9.20 -21.56 28.52
CA PHE A 107 9.55 -22.41 29.67
C PHE A 107 9.60 -23.89 29.32
N LYS A 108 10.49 -24.61 30.01
CA LYS A 108 10.61 -26.07 29.92
C LYS A 108 10.12 -26.75 31.20
N VAL A 109 9.74 -28.01 31.05
CA VAL A 109 9.35 -28.87 32.19
C VAL A 109 10.48 -28.89 33.23
N GLY A 110 10.11 -28.67 34.49
CA GLY A 110 11.01 -28.59 35.64
C GLY A 110 11.56 -27.18 35.95
N GLU A 111 11.28 -26.18 35.11
CA GLU A 111 11.74 -24.81 35.37
C GLU A 111 10.85 -24.08 36.39
N THR A 112 11.50 -23.31 37.27
CA THR A 112 10.81 -22.39 38.18
C THR A 112 10.30 -21.17 37.43
N ILE A 113 9.00 -20.92 37.55
CA ILE A 113 8.31 -19.76 37.02
C ILE A 113 8.10 -18.77 38.17
N PHE A 114 8.60 -17.55 38.02
CA PHE A 114 8.40 -16.48 39.00
C PHE A 114 7.06 -15.78 38.81
N ALA A 115 6.60 -15.06 39.83
CA ALA A 115 5.40 -14.23 39.71
C ALA A 115 5.56 -13.19 38.59
N GLN A 116 4.47 -12.92 37.88
CA GLN A 116 4.37 -12.05 36.70
C GLN A 116 5.15 -12.53 35.45
N SER A 117 5.83 -13.68 35.50
CA SER A 117 6.47 -14.25 34.32
C SER A 117 5.43 -14.66 33.28
N PHE A 118 5.71 -14.30 32.01
CA PHE A 118 4.97 -14.70 30.83
C PHE A 118 5.24 -16.18 30.50
N ILE A 119 4.22 -17.03 30.53
CA ILE A 119 4.38 -18.48 30.37
C ILE A 119 4.00 -18.95 28.98
N LEU A 120 2.89 -18.45 28.44
CA LEU A 120 2.31 -18.96 27.19
C LEU A 120 1.51 -17.86 26.50
N ASP A 121 1.60 -17.81 25.17
CA ASP A 121 0.72 -17.02 24.31
C ASP A 121 -0.01 -17.93 23.31
N LEU A 122 -1.32 -17.73 23.20
CA LEU A 122 -2.22 -18.41 22.27
C LEU A 122 -2.94 -17.36 21.45
N VAL A 123 -2.80 -17.43 20.12
CA VAL A 123 -3.36 -16.41 19.21
C VAL A 123 -4.24 -17.07 18.16
N ASP A 124 -5.40 -16.49 17.90
CA ASP A 124 -6.19 -16.82 16.72
C ASP A 124 -5.56 -16.14 15.50
N LEU A 125 -4.79 -16.90 14.73
CA LEU A 125 -4.11 -16.40 13.55
C LEU A 125 -5.07 -16.08 12.39
N GLN A 126 -6.35 -16.45 12.45
CA GLN A 126 -7.33 -16.25 11.36
C GLN A 126 -8.31 -15.09 11.60
N ASP A 127 -8.69 -14.85 12.85
CA ASP A 127 -9.55 -13.71 13.22
C ASP A 127 -8.70 -12.44 13.40
N ARG A 128 -8.55 -11.68 12.31
CA ARG A 128 -7.59 -10.57 12.19
C ARG A 128 -8.26 -9.26 11.80
N TYR A 129 -7.63 -8.16 12.18
CA TYR A 129 -7.95 -6.80 11.76
C TYR A 129 -6.67 -6.01 11.54
N LEU A 130 -6.76 -4.79 10.98
CA LEU A 130 -5.61 -3.92 10.81
C LEU A 130 -5.76 -2.66 11.68
N VAL A 131 -4.65 -2.23 12.29
CA VAL A 131 -4.55 -0.93 12.96
C VAL A 131 -3.60 -0.05 12.19
N VAL A 132 -4.11 1.07 11.67
CA VAL A 132 -3.34 2.04 10.89
C VAL A 132 -3.04 3.26 11.74
N SER A 133 -1.78 3.68 11.76
CA SER A 133 -1.40 4.95 12.37
C SER A 133 -1.40 6.06 11.32
N LEU A 134 -2.09 7.16 11.62
CA LEU A 134 -2.24 8.31 10.73
C LEU A 134 -1.72 9.59 11.37
N GLU A 135 -1.34 10.55 10.52
CA GLU A 135 -1.17 11.94 10.95
C GLU A 135 -2.52 12.56 11.34
N GLN A 136 -2.47 13.53 12.26
CA GLN A 136 -3.66 14.23 12.78
C GLN A 136 -4.56 14.78 11.67
N ARG A 137 -3.99 15.39 10.63
CA ARG A 137 -4.74 15.95 9.50
C ARG A 137 -5.49 14.88 8.72
N GLY A 138 -4.90 13.70 8.57
CA GLY A 138 -5.53 12.55 7.93
C GLY A 138 -6.67 12.00 8.78
N ALA A 139 -6.42 11.76 10.07
CA ALA A 139 -7.39 11.24 11.01
C ALA A 139 -8.68 12.08 11.10
N LEU A 140 -8.56 13.42 10.99
CA LEU A 140 -9.71 14.33 10.97
C LEU A 140 -10.68 14.11 9.80
N ARG A 141 -10.25 13.41 8.74
CA ARG A 141 -11.03 13.17 7.51
C ARG A 141 -11.52 11.73 7.40
N VAL A 142 -10.96 10.82 8.20
CA VAL A 142 -11.34 9.41 8.21
C VAL A 142 -12.59 9.18 9.05
N ARG A 143 -13.52 8.36 8.55
CA ARG A 143 -14.80 8.05 9.17
C ARG A 143 -15.13 6.57 9.00
N ARG A 144 -15.93 6.04 9.92
CA ARG A 144 -16.48 4.67 9.84
C ARG A 144 -17.17 4.43 8.51
N GLY A 145 -16.99 3.25 7.94
CA GLY A 145 -17.59 2.81 6.68
C GLY A 145 -16.81 3.18 5.42
N GLN A 146 -15.72 3.95 5.53
CA GLN A 146 -14.83 4.22 4.40
C GLN A 146 -14.09 2.95 3.98
N VAL A 147 -13.91 2.77 2.68
CA VAL A 147 -13.18 1.65 2.09
C VAL A 147 -11.69 1.95 2.17
N ALA A 148 -10.92 0.96 2.61
CA ALA A 148 -9.47 0.99 2.63
C ALA A 148 -8.90 -0.06 1.70
N LYS A 149 -7.91 0.34 0.89
CA LYS A 149 -7.09 -0.57 0.09
C LYS A 149 -5.79 -0.85 0.81
N LEU A 150 -5.39 -2.10 0.82
CA LEU A 150 -4.29 -2.62 1.62
C LEU A 150 -3.31 -3.35 0.70
N SER A 151 -2.03 -3.09 0.82
CA SER A 151 -0.98 -3.82 0.09
C SER A 151 0.04 -4.37 1.07
N PHE A 152 0.41 -5.65 0.88
CA PHE A 152 1.42 -6.32 1.68
C PHE A 152 2.64 -6.58 0.82
N ASP A 153 3.82 -6.29 1.35
CA ASP A 153 5.07 -6.56 0.63
C ASP A 153 5.23 -8.06 0.36
N GLY A 154 5.66 -8.40 -0.85
CA GLY A 154 5.88 -9.79 -1.29
C GLY A 154 4.64 -10.60 -1.67
N LEU A 155 3.41 -10.05 -1.57
CA LEU A 155 2.21 -10.74 -2.08
C LEU A 155 1.93 -10.42 -3.54
N ARG A 156 1.46 -11.43 -4.29
CA ARG A 156 1.17 -11.32 -5.75
C ARG A 156 -0.15 -10.60 -6.04
N GLU A 157 -1.07 -10.55 -5.08
CA GLU A 157 -2.29 -9.75 -5.19
C GLU A 157 -1.97 -8.29 -4.84
N GLU A 158 -2.29 -7.38 -5.75
CA GLU A 158 -1.88 -5.97 -5.66
C GLU A 158 -2.65 -5.18 -4.58
N SER A 159 -3.85 -5.61 -4.19
CA SER A 159 -4.61 -4.94 -3.14
C SER A 159 -5.73 -5.78 -2.51
N PHE A 160 -5.83 -5.74 -1.19
CA PHE A 160 -6.99 -6.22 -0.42
C PHE A 160 -7.89 -5.05 -0.04
N GLU A 161 -9.17 -5.33 0.19
CA GLU A 161 -10.13 -4.33 0.64
C GLU A 161 -10.55 -4.59 2.08
N GLY A 162 -10.62 -3.52 2.87
CA GLY A 162 -11.15 -3.50 4.22
C GLY A 162 -12.08 -2.30 4.41
N VAL A 163 -12.76 -2.27 5.55
CA VAL A 163 -13.67 -1.18 5.91
C VAL A 163 -13.24 -0.58 7.24
N VAL A 164 -13.18 0.74 7.31
CA VAL A 164 -12.92 1.46 8.56
C VAL A 164 -14.04 1.16 9.55
N ASP A 165 -13.69 0.50 10.65
CA ASP A 165 -14.61 0.22 11.77
C ASP A 165 -14.62 1.39 12.75
N SER A 166 -13.44 1.87 13.16
CA SER A 166 -13.33 2.94 14.15
C SER A 166 -12.07 3.78 13.96
N VAL A 167 -12.14 5.01 14.46
CA VAL A 167 -11.04 5.98 14.51
C VAL A 167 -10.95 6.47 15.95
N TYR A 168 -9.77 6.37 16.57
CA TYR A 168 -9.56 6.71 17.97
C TYR A 168 -8.13 7.22 18.19
N SER A 169 -7.87 7.80 19.37
CA SER A 169 -6.53 8.25 19.75
C SER A 169 -6.00 7.46 20.94
N ASN A 170 -4.69 7.17 20.94
CA ASN A 170 -3.99 6.59 22.09
C ASN A 170 -2.59 7.19 22.22
N GLU A 171 -2.27 7.81 23.37
CA GLU A 171 -0.95 8.40 23.64
C GLU A 171 -0.40 9.28 22.49
N ASN A 172 -1.23 10.20 21.98
CA ASN A 172 -0.95 11.08 20.81
C ASN A 172 -0.87 10.39 19.44
N ASN A 173 -1.12 9.09 19.35
CA ASN A 173 -1.29 8.39 18.07
C ASN A 173 -2.75 8.46 17.63
N PHE A 174 -2.98 8.66 16.33
CA PHE A 174 -4.31 8.59 15.73
C PHE A 174 -4.44 7.27 14.99
N LEU A 175 -5.24 6.38 15.54
CA LEU A 175 -5.36 5.00 15.12
C LEU A 175 -6.68 4.76 14.41
N VAL A 176 -6.62 3.99 13.33
CA VAL A 176 -7.79 3.54 12.58
C VAL A 176 -7.83 2.03 12.61
N ARG A 177 -8.92 1.47 13.16
CA ARG A 177 -9.20 0.04 13.07
C ARG A 177 -9.93 -0.23 11.76
N ILE A 178 -9.41 -1.18 10.99
CA ILE A 178 -9.97 -1.62 9.72
C ILE A 178 -10.30 -3.10 9.83
N ASP A 179 -11.57 -3.43 9.61
CA ASP A 179 -12.03 -4.80 9.53
C ASP A 179 -11.79 -5.33 8.11
N ILE A 180 -11.24 -6.54 8.01
CA ILE A 180 -10.87 -7.15 6.73
C ILE A 180 -11.49 -8.54 6.67
N SER A 181 -12.52 -8.69 5.84
CA SER A 181 -13.30 -9.92 5.79
C SER A 181 -12.55 -11.11 5.19
N LYS A 182 -11.52 -10.87 4.37
CA LYS A 182 -10.78 -11.90 3.64
C LYS A 182 -9.30 -11.53 3.52
N LEU A 183 -8.53 -11.76 4.57
CA LEU A 183 -7.07 -11.78 4.49
C LEU A 183 -6.58 -13.18 4.07
N PRO A 184 -5.52 -13.27 3.25
CA PRO A 184 -4.88 -14.55 2.95
C PRO A 184 -4.40 -15.23 4.24
N PRO A 185 -4.46 -16.57 4.35
CA PRO A 185 -3.93 -17.28 5.52
C PRO A 185 -2.43 -17.04 5.76
N GLN A 186 -1.69 -16.62 4.74
CA GLN A 186 -0.26 -16.30 4.82
C GLN A 186 0.01 -14.95 5.51
N VAL A 187 -1.01 -14.07 5.61
CA VAL A 187 -0.91 -12.82 6.34
C VAL A 187 -1.12 -13.11 7.81
N LEU A 188 -0.04 -13.03 8.58
CA LEU A 188 -0.03 -13.28 10.01
C LEU A 188 -0.14 -11.97 10.79
N PRO A 189 -0.60 -12.01 12.06
CA PRO A 189 -0.42 -10.92 13.00
C PRO A 189 1.04 -10.41 13.03
N ASP A 190 1.20 -9.14 13.40
CA ASP A 190 2.46 -8.38 13.42
C ASP A 190 3.06 -8.02 12.05
N MET A 191 2.53 -8.55 10.95
CA MET A 191 2.88 -8.07 9.61
C MET A 191 2.38 -6.64 9.37
N THR A 192 3.09 -5.90 8.52
CA THR A 192 2.73 -4.54 8.12
C THR A 192 2.14 -4.49 6.72
N ALA A 193 1.30 -3.48 6.47
CA ALA A 193 0.70 -3.19 5.17
C ALA A 193 0.71 -1.69 4.88
N ASP A 194 0.88 -1.34 3.61
CA ASP A 194 0.56 -0.01 3.11
C ASP A 194 -0.96 0.12 2.97
N VAL A 195 -1.51 1.23 3.47
CA VAL A 195 -2.96 1.44 3.49
C VAL A 195 -3.32 2.77 2.84
N ALA A 196 -4.29 2.72 1.94
CA ALA A 196 -4.94 3.88 1.35
C ALA A 196 -6.43 3.88 1.73
N ILE A 197 -6.83 4.81 2.59
CA ILE A 197 -8.22 4.97 3.05
C ILE A 197 -8.92 6.01 2.18
N GLY A 198 -9.92 5.60 1.41
CA GLY A 198 -10.69 6.49 0.55
C GLY A 198 -11.58 7.44 1.34
N ILE A 199 -11.33 8.74 1.23
CA ILE A 199 -12.04 9.77 2.01
C ILE A 199 -13.03 10.59 1.18
N GLN A 200 -12.81 10.67 -0.14
CA GLN A 200 -13.72 11.35 -1.06
C GLN A 200 -13.67 10.66 -2.43
N GLU A 201 -14.84 10.41 -3.01
CA GLU A 201 -14.97 9.86 -4.35
C GLU A 201 -15.66 10.88 -5.27
N ARG A 202 -15.15 11.02 -6.50
CA ARG A 202 -15.82 11.75 -7.57
C ARG A 202 -15.90 10.88 -8.82
N LYS A 203 -17.11 10.78 -9.37
CA LYS A 203 -17.42 10.00 -10.56
C LYS A 203 -17.64 10.93 -11.75
N ASP A 204 -17.43 10.40 -12.95
CA ASP A 204 -17.65 11.09 -14.23
C ASP A 204 -16.83 12.39 -14.38
N VAL A 205 -15.59 12.39 -13.88
CA VAL A 205 -14.68 13.54 -13.98
C VAL A 205 -13.59 13.28 -15.01
N LEU A 206 -13.13 14.33 -15.71
CA LEU A 206 -12.06 14.22 -16.69
C LEU A 206 -10.72 14.03 -15.97
N LEU A 207 -10.03 12.94 -16.28
CA LEU A 207 -8.77 12.56 -15.64
C LEU A 207 -7.58 12.85 -16.53
N VAL A 208 -6.55 13.45 -15.94
CA VAL A 208 -5.27 13.70 -16.62
C VAL A 208 -4.12 13.12 -15.79
N PRO A 209 -3.08 12.55 -16.43
CA PRO A 209 -1.90 12.10 -15.69
C PRO A 209 -1.22 13.28 -15.00
N VAL A 210 -0.90 13.15 -13.70
CA VAL A 210 -0.17 14.17 -12.93
C VAL A 210 1.15 14.52 -13.60
N ALA A 211 1.80 13.55 -14.23
CA ALA A 211 3.06 13.73 -14.96
C ALA A 211 2.96 14.65 -16.20
N ALA A 212 1.74 14.94 -16.69
CA ALA A 212 1.52 15.87 -17.79
C ALA A 212 1.32 17.32 -17.34
N ILE A 213 1.18 17.57 -16.03
CA ILE A 213 0.82 18.87 -15.46
C ILE A 213 2.09 19.64 -15.09
N GLU A 214 2.24 20.83 -15.68
CA GLU A 214 3.33 21.78 -15.40
C GLU A 214 2.72 23.11 -14.94
N GLU A 215 2.86 23.44 -13.64
CA GLU A 215 2.37 24.71 -13.05
C GLU A 215 0.90 25.04 -13.38
N GLY A 216 0.02 24.02 -13.33
CA GLY A 216 -1.40 24.18 -13.66
C GLY A 216 -1.68 24.30 -15.17
N LYS A 217 -0.74 23.90 -16.02
CA LYS A 217 -0.91 23.86 -17.48
C LYS A 217 -0.58 22.48 -18.01
N VAL A 218 -1.16 22.14 -19.16
CA VAL A 218 -0.87 20.91 -19.90
C VAL A 218 -0.68 21.22 -21.37
N TYR A 219 0.19 20.47 -22.04
CA TYR A 219 0.33 20.55 -23.50
C TYR A 219 -0.57 19.51 -24.15
N VAL A 220 -1.57 19.96 -24.90
CA VAL A 220 -2.51 19.11 -25.62
C VAL A 220 -2.05 18.94 -27.06
N GLN A 221 -2.00 17.71 -27.55
CA GLN A 221 -1.74 17.41 -28.95
C GLN A 221 -3.05 17.47 -29.74
N ARG A 222 -3.20 18.49 -30.61
CA ARG A 222 -4.36 18.66 -31.50
C ARG A 222 -3.87 18.78 -32.94
N GLY A 223 -4.15 17.76 -33.77
CA GLY A 223 -3.63 17.70 -35.13
C GLY A 223 -2.09 17.66 -35.15
N ALA A 224 -1.48 18.49 -36.01
CA ALA A 224 -0.01 18.60 -36.13
C ALA A 224 0.64 19.51 -35.06
N GLY A 225 -0.14 20.19 -34.23
CA GLY A 225 0.34 21.20 -33.28
C GLY A 225 0.18 20.79 -31.81
N LYS A 226 0.92 21.50 -30.94
CA LYS A 226 0.77 21.44 -29.49
C LYS A 226 0.16 22.74 -28.99
N GLU A 227 -0.89 22.63 -28.20
CA GLU A 227 -1.57 23.76 -27.58
C GLU A 227 -1.32 23.73 -26.07
N LEU A 228 -0.91 24.84 -25.48
CA LEU A 228 -0.75 24.96 -24.04
C LEU A 228 -2.07 25.40 -23.42
N VAL A 229 -2.68 24.53 -22.61
CA VAL A 229 -3.98 24.77 -21.97
C VAL A 229 -3.78 24.93 -20.47
N SER A 230 -4.26 26.05 -19.92
CA SER A 230 -4.33 26.26 -18.47
C SER A 230 -5.51 25.46 -17.89
N ILE A 231 -5.25 24.73 -16.82
CA ILE A 231 -6.24 23.89 -16.13
C ILE A 231 -6.28 24.21 -14.64
N LYS A 232 -7.44 23.98 -14.02
CA LYS A 232 -7.59 23.91 -12.58
C LYS A 232 -7.88 22.47 -12.19
N THR A 233 -7.11 21.93 -11.26
CA THR A 233 -7.27 20.56 -10.79
C THR A 233 -8.04 20.47 -9.49
N GLY A 234 -8.67 19.31 -9.27
CA GLY A 234 -9.35 18.94 -8.04
C GLY A 234 -8.60 17.84 -7.30
N ILE A 235 -9.27 16.71 -7.09
CA ILE A 235 -8.68 15.53 -6.44
C ILE A 235 -7.44 15.06 -7.24
N ILE A 236 -6.42 14.61 -6.51
CA ILE A 236 -5.23 13.97 -7.05
C ILE A 236 -5.03 12.66 -6.29
N ASP A 237 -4.97 11.52 -6.98
CA ASP A 237 -4.82 10.18 -6.39
C ASP A 237 -3.38 9.63 -6.50
N GLY A 238 -2.43 10.53 -6.77
CA GLY A 238 -1.00 10.24 -6.93
C GLY A 238 -0.57 10.05 -8.37
N ALA A 239 -1.39 9.39 -9.19
CA ALA A 239 -1.10 9.15 -10.61
C ALA A 239 -1.92 10.07 -11.54
N MET A 240 -3.19 10.27 -11.20
CA MET A 240 -4.15 11.03 -11.99
C MET A 240 -4.65 12.24 -11.18
N ALA A 241 -5.08 13.27 -11.91
CA ALA A 241 -5.73 14.44 -11.37
C ALA A 241 -7.08 14.65 -12.06
N GLU A 242 -8.08 15.05 -11.28
CA GLU A 242 -9.33 15.59 -11.77
C GLU A 242 -9.11 16.98 -12.38
N VAL A 243 -9.71 17.22 -13.54
CA VAL A 243 -9.81 18.56 -14.13
C VAL A 243 -11.14 19.20 -13.74
N ILE A 244 -11.10 20.28 -12.96
CA ILE A 244 -12.28 21.09 -12.58
C ILE A 244 -12.65 22.07 -13.69
N SER A 245 -11.66 22.68 -14.34
CA SER A 245 -11.87 23.63 -15.43
C SER A 245 -10.68 23.71 -16.36
N GLY A 246 -10.93 24.00 -17.63
CA GLY A 246 -9.94 24.11 -18.70
C GLY A 246 -10.55 23.63 -20.02
N ASP A 247 -10.00 24.04 -21.16
CA ASP A 247 -10.46 23.57 -22.47
C ASP A 247 -9.83 22.21 -22.81
N LEU A 248 -10.22 21.17 -22.06
CA LEU A 248 -9.85 19.78 -22.31
C LEU A 248 -11.09 18.95 -22.59
N LYS A 249 -10.95 17.98 -23.50
CA LYS A 249 -12.06 17.10 -23.91
C LYS A 249 -11.64 15.64 -23.84
N PRO A 250 -12.58 14.71 -23.54
CA PRO A 250 -12.32 13.29 -23.71
C PRO A 250 -11.77 13.00 -25.11
N GLY A 251 -10.69 12.20 -25.18
CA GLY A 251 -9.97 11.89 -26.41
C GLY A 251 -8.72 12.73 -26.66
N ASP A 252 -8.57 13.88 -25.99
CA ASP A 252 -7.34 14.69 -26.07
C ASP A 252 -6.13 13.88 -25.57
N ARG A 253 -4.95 14.08 -26.18
CA ARG A 253 -3.70 13.46 -25.73
C ARG A 253 -2.77 14.53 -25.16
N LEU A 254 -2.15 14.24 -24.02
CA LEU A 254 -1.29 15.20 -23.33
C LEU A 254 0.19 14.82 -23.49
N VAL A 255 1.05 15.83 -23.60
CA VAL A 255 2.50 15.62 -23.62
C VAL A 255 3.01 15.43 -22.20
N ILE A 256 3.60 14.27 -21.92
CA ILE A 256 4.29 13.94 -20.68
C ILE A 256 5.78 14.18 -20.89
N ARG A 257 6.33 15.20 -20.24
CA ARG A 257 7.78 15.44 -20.23
C ARG A 257 8.38 14.63 -19.08
N LYS A 258 9.30 13.71 -19.40
CA LYS A 258 10.10 13.05 -18.36
C LYS A 258 10.88 14.11 -17.60
N LYS A 259 10.61 14.29 -16.30
CA LYS A 259 11.49 15.05 -15.42
C LYS A 259 12.85 14.36 -15.42
N VAL A 260 13.84 14.97 -16.06
CA VAL A 260 15.24 14.57 -15.90
C VAL A 260 15.57 14.81 -14.43
N LYS A 261 15.84 13.75 -13.66
CA LYS A 261 16.39 13.89 -12.31
C LYS A 261 17.67 14.74 -12.43
N LYS A 262 17.67 15.93 -11.85
CA LYS A 262 18.89 16.70 -11.62
C LYS A 262 19.70 16.03 -10.51
#